data_AF-A0AAW0RQY3-F1
#
_entry.id   AF-A0AAW0RQY3-F1
#
_cell.length_a   1.000
_cell.length_b   1.000
_cell.length_c   1.000
_cell.angle_alpha   90.00
_cell.angle_beta   90.00
_cell.angle_gamma   90.00
#
_symmetry.space_group_name_H-M   'P 1'
#
loop_
_entity.id
_entity.type
_entity.pdbx_description
1 polymer ?
#
loop_
_entity_poly.entity_id
_entity_poly.type
_entity_poly.pdbx_seq_one_letter_code
_entity_poly.pdbx_strand_id
1 'polypeptide(L)'
;MWNKQAFLQLLLLNEMAKPPQERLEWIFWADRDTVILDYCRSPVSFIPEAIRSNNATSSTAQEGDINLLITNDHNGLMAGVFILRVCEWSVKFLSDVISFRDFKPHVHLAFSEQTAMELILQEERNKKHVAYVPQHWINNYRLDTAENFVHRQDANGMAYWGARRGDFMVHFAGSDNKMGDVLEYSGVGEEVFNRIQEGNVLRNVSVDVEQFWETYTQEKS
;
A
#
# COMPACT_ATOMS: atom_id res chain seq x y z
N MET A 1 15.37 2.15 -8.88
CA MET A 1 14.18 2.86 -8.40
C MET A 1 13.05 2.79 -9.44
N TRP A 2 13.28 3.13 -10.71
CA TRP A 2 12.31 2.95 -11.83
C TRP A 2 11.99 1.50 -12.27
N ASN A 3 12.82 0.53 -11.89
CA ASN A 3 12.61 -0.88 -12.28
C ASN A 3 11.28 -1.44 -11.74
N LYS A 4 10.83 -0.94 -10.58
CA LYS A 4 9.54 -1.30 -9.97
C LYS A 4 8.38 -1.03 -10.92
N GLN A 5 8.34 0.17 -11.50
CA GLN A 5 7.27 0.57 -12.43
C GLN A 5 7.34 -0.22 -13.72
N ALA A 6 8.54 -0.44 -14.27
CA ALA A 6 8.69 -1.25 -15.48
C ALA A 6 8.25 -2.71 -15.26
N PHE A 7 8.59 -3.29 -14.10
CA PHE A 7 8.16 -4.65 -13.73
C PHE A 7 6.65 -4.73 -13.51
N LEU A 8 6.07 -3.79 -12.77
CA LEU A 8 4.63 -3.71 -12.57
C LEU A 8 3.87 -3.49 -13.89
N GLN A 9 4.42 -2.69 -14.79
CA GLN A 9 3.85 -2.48 -16.13
C GLN A 9 3.79 -3.81 -16.92
N LEU A 10 4.87 -4.59 -16.88
CA LEU A 10 4.90 -5.92 -17.50
C LEU A 10 3.84 -6.85 -16.87
N LEU A 11 3.73 -6.88 -15.54
CA LEU A 11 2.72 -7.68 -14.85
C LEU A 11 1.30 -7.26 -15.24
N LEU A 12 1.00 -5.96 -15.22
CA LEU A 12 -0.31 -5.44 -15.61
C LEU A 12 -0.66 -5.82 -17.04
N LEU A 13 0.25 -5.65 -18.00
CA LEU A 13 0.01 -6.01 -19.39
C LEU A 13 -0.24 -7.51 -19.56
N ASN A 14 0.52 -8.36 -18.86
CA ASN A 14 0.32 -9.80 -18.87
C ASN A 14 -1.04 -10.20 -18.28
N GLU A 15 -1.46 -9.61 -17.17
CA GLU A 15 -2.77 -9.87 -16.57
C GLU A 15 -3.92 -9.33 -17.43
N MET A 16 -3.75 -8.15 -18.04
CA MET A 16 -4.73 -7.57 -18.96
C MET A 16 -4.91 -8.37 -20.25
N ALA A 17 -3.93 -9.19 -20.64
CA ALA A 17 -4.03 -10.12 -21.76
C ALA A 17 -4.84 -11.39 -21.43
N LYS A 18 -5.06 -11.71 -20.14
CA LYS A 18 -5.85 -12.87 -19.71
C LYS A 18 -7.36 -12.59 -19.80
N PRO A 19 -8.19 -13.64 -19.95
CA PRO A 19 -9.63 -13.55 -19.74
C PRO A 19 -9.96 -13.02 -18.33
N PRO A 20 -11.06 -12.26 -18.14
CA PRO A 20 -11.42 -11.70 -16.84
C PRO A 20 -11.48 -12.70 -15.69
N GLN A 21 -11.88 -13.95 -15.97
CA GLN A 21 -12.03 -15.01 -14.96
C GLN A 21 -10.69 -15.57 -14.45
N GLU A 22 -9.60 -15.35 -15.19
CA GLU A 22 -8.25 -15.82 -14.85
C GLU A 22 -7.30 -14.69 -14.47
N ARG A 23 -7.78 -13.44 -14.56
CA ARG A 23 -7.02 -12.22 -14.33
C ARG A 23 -6.97 -11.91 -12.83
N LEU A 24 -5.79 -11.56 -12.33
CA LEU A 24 -5.66 -10.96 -11.00
C LEU A 24 -6.44 -9.64 -10.95
N GLU A 25 -7.20 -9.40 -9.89
CA GLU A 25 -7.94 -8.14 -9.77
C GLU A 25 -7.08 -7.00 -9.22
N TRP A 26 -6.20 -7.30 -8.28
CA TRP A 26 -5.34 -6.36 -7.58
C TRP A 26 -3.93 -6.90 -7.40
N ILE A 27 -2.96 -6.00 -7.44
CA ILE A 27 -1.56 -6.26 -7.14
C ILE A 27 -1.23 -5.52 -5.84
N PHE A 28 -0.81 -6.26 -4.83
CA PHE A 28 -0.18 -5.71 -3.64
C PHE A 28 1.33 -5.62 -3.88
N TRP A 29 1.89 -4.42 -3.84
CA TRP A 29 3.33 -4.19 -3.94
C TRP A 29 3.91 -3.81 -2.58
N ALA A 30 5.07 -4.38 -2.25
CA ALA A 30 5.88 -3.98 -1.11
C ALA A 30 7.37 -3.98 -1.48
N ASP A 31 8.09 -2.94 -1.09
CA ASP A 31 9.54 -2.84 -1.28
C ASP A 31 10.27 -3.89 -0.42
N ARG A 32 11.51 -4.23 -0.81
CA ARG A 32 12.29 -5.31 -0.20
C ARG A 32 12.63 -5.08 1.27
N ASP A 33 12.65 -3.83 1.72
CA ASP A 33 12.89 -3.40 3.09
C ASP A 33 11.59 -3.30 3.91
N THR A 34 10.67 -4.24 3.66
CA THR A 34 9.43 -4.40 4.43
C THR A 34 9.34 -5.78 5.05
N VAL A 35 8.62 -5.90 6.16
CA VAL A 35 8.33 -7.17 6.85
C VAL A 35 6.86 -7.21 7.22
N ILE A 36 6.19 -8.32 6.89
CA ILE A 36 4.80 -8.59 7.30
C ILE A 36 4.82 -9.01 8.77
N LEU A 37 3.96 -8.37 9.59
CA LEU A 37 3.88 -8.58 11.03
C LEU A 37 2.64 -9.38 11.45
N ASP A 38 1.56 -9.30 10.67
CA ASP A 38 0.31 -10.01 10.92
C ASP A 38 -0.01 -10.96 9.77
N TYR A 39 0.26 -12.26 9.97
CA TYR A 39 -0.03 -13.31 8.99
C TYR A 39 -1.51 -13.72 8.96
N CYS A 40 -2.33 -13.23 9.89
CA CYS A 40 -3.77 -13.51 9.92
C CYS A 40 -4.57 -12.55 9.03
N ARG A 41 -3.98 -11.41 8.63
CA ARG A 41 -4.64 -10.42 7.78
C ARG A 41 -4.26 -10.58 6.30
N SER A 42 -5.28 -10.60 5.45
CA SER A 42 -5.10 -10.51 3.99
C SER A 42 -4.99 -9.05 3.53
N PRO A 43 -4.09 -8.70 2.61
CA PRO A 43 -4.05 -7.37 1.97
C PRO A 43 -5.38 -6.96 1.33
N VAL A 44 -6.18 -7.94 0.88
CA VAL A 44 -7.49 -7.69 0.28
C VAL A 44 -8.49 -7.10 1.28
N SER A 45 -8.28 -7.30 2.58
CA SER A 45 -9.15 -6.75 3.63
C SER A 45 -9.14 -5.22 3.69
N PHE A 46 -8.14 -4.55 3.12
CA PHE A 46 -8.09 -3.09 3.04
C PHE A 46 -8.94 -2.49 1.91
N ILE A 47 -9.45 -3.34 1.01
CA ILE A 47 -10.29 -2.95 -0.13
C ILE A 47 -11.73 -3.34 0.21
N PRO A 48 -12.73 -2.46 0.14
CA PRO A 48 -14.10 -2.80 0.50
C PRO A 48 -14.74 -3.66 -0.59
N GLU A 49 -15.71 -4.50 -0.20
CA GLU A 49 -16.32 -5.48 -1.11
C GLU A 49 -16.97 -4.84 -2.33
N ALA A 50 -17.65 -3.70 -2.16
CA ALA A 50 -18.27 -2.95 -3.25
C ALA A 50 -17.25 -2.55 -4.35
N ILE A 51 -16.00 -2.27 -3.97
CA ILE A 51 -14.94 -1.90 -4.91
C ILE A 51 -14.33 -3.13 -5.59
N ARG A 52 -14.35 -4.30 -4.93
CA ARG A 52 -13.88 -5.59 -5.49
C ARG A 52 -14.87 -6.19 -6.49
N SER A 53 -16.17 -6.17 -6.16
CA SER A 53 -17.21 -6.87 -6.93
C SER A 53 -17.58 -6.20 -8.27
N ASN A 54 -17.18 -4.95 -8.51
CA ASN A 54 -17.49 -4.22 -9.76
C ASN A 54 -16.92 -4.86 -11.04
N ASN A 55 -16.01 -5.84 -10.94
CA ASN A 55 -15.36 -6.48 -12.10
C ASN A 55 -15.96 -7.83 -12.55
N ALA A 56 -16.96 -8.38 -11.86
CA ALA A 56 -17.47 -9.72 -12.19
C ALA A 56 -18.17 -9.81 -13.57
N THR A 57 -18.55 -8.67 -14.18
CA THR A 57 -19.30 -8.66 -15.45
C THR A 57 -18.95 -7.54 -16.44
N SER A 58 -18.22 -6.48 -16.06
CA SER A 58 -17.84 -5.41 -17.00
C SER A 58 -16.38 -5.52 -17.41
N SER A 59 -16.15 -5.71 -18.71
CA SER A 59 -14.83 -5.71 -19.35
C SER A 59 -14.12 -4.34 -19.31
N THR A 60 -14.70 -3.35 -18.65
CA THR A 60 -14.14 -2.03 -18.39
C THR A 60 -14.46 -1.63 -16.96
N ALA A 61 -13.43 -1.37 -16.14
CA ALA A 61 -13.61 -0.63 -14.90
C ALA A 61 -14.35 0.68 -15.23
N GLN A 62 -15.38 1.01 -14.46
CA GLN A 62 -16.22 2.17 -14.73
C GLN A 62 -15.42 3.45 -14.49
N GLU A 63 -15.83 4.51 -15.17
CA GLU A 63 -15.16 5.80 -15.14
C GLU A 63 -15.34 6.49 -13.77
N GLY A 64 -14.56 6.11 -12.77
CA GLY A 64 -14.71 6.59 -11.39
C GLY A 64 -14.27 5.61 -10.30
N ASP A 65 -13.86 4.39 -10.68
CA ASP A 65 -13.40 3.40 -9.71
C ASP A 65 -12.06 3.78 -9.07
N ILE A 66 -11.93 3.47 -7.78
CA ILE A 66 -10.65 3.46 -7.08
C ILE A 66 -9.79 2.32 -7.65
N ASN A 67 -8.58 2.67 -8.05
CA ASN A 67 -7.61 1.82 -8.70
C ASN A 67 -6.26 1.80 -7.97
N LEU A 68 -6.01 2.73 -7.05
CA LEU A 68 -4.79 2.79 -6.25
C LEU A 68 -5.13 3.10 -4.79
N LEU A 69 -4.71 2.25 -3.86
CA LEU A 69 -4.64 2.55 -2.43
C LEU A 69 -3.17 2.80 -2.10
N ILE A 70 -2.87 3.99 -1.61
CA ILE A 70 -1.51 4.41 -1.28
C ILE A 70 -1.53 5.28 -0.02
N THR A 71 -0.36 5.46 0.59
CA THR A 71 -0.21 6.16 1.88
C THR A 71 0.62 7.43 1.68
N ASN A 72 0.46 8.38 2.60
CA ASN A 72 1.32 9.56 2.73
C ASN A 72 1.95 9.59 4.12
N ASP A 73 3.13 10.17 4.23
CA ASP A 73 3.76 10.58 5.47
C ASP A 73 4.03 12.09 5.49
N HIS A 74 4.87 12.54 6.42
CA HIS A 74 5.32 13.92 6.53
C HIS A 74 6.18 14.40 5.34
N ASN A 75 6.69 13.48 4.50
CA ASN A 75 7.48 13.77 3.30
C ASN A 75 6.67 13.65 2.01
N GLY A 76 5.36 13.39 2.09
CA GLY A 76 4.47 13.26 0.93
C GLY A 76 4.09 11.81 0.64
N LEU A 77 3.94 11.48 -0.64
CA LEU A 77 3.54 10.14 -1.07
C LEU A 77 4.54 9.06 -0.61
N MET A 78 4.06 7.93 -0.10
CA MET A 78 4.89 6.77 0.20
C MET A 78 4.68 5.66 -0.85
N ALA A 79 5.60 5.53 -1.80
CA ALA A 79 5.48 4.57 -2.91
C ALA A 79 6.11 3.20 -2.63
N GLY A 80 6.50 2.93 -1.37
CA GLY A 80 7.12 1.65 -0.99
C GLY A 80 6.12 0.52 -0.75
N VAL A 81 4.89 0.83 -0.36
CA VAL A 81 3.80 -0.14 -0.22
C VAL A 81 2.51 0.47 -0.76
N PHE A 82 1.84 -0.24 -1.67
CA PHE A 82 0.56 0.19 -2.23
C PHE A 82 -0.21 -0.99 -2.84
N ILE A 83 -1.50 -0.78 -3.11
CA ILE A 83 -2.37 -1.75 -3.75
C ILE A 83 -2.90 -1.16 -5.05
N LEU A 84 -2.61 -1.80 -6.17
CA LEU A 84 -2.90 -1.30 -7.52
C LEU A 84 -3.85 -2.26 -8.24
N ARG A 85 -4.97 -1.76 -8.76
CA ARG A 85 -5.93 -2.56 -9.53
C ARG A 85 -5.32 -2.94 -10.88
N VAL A 86 -5.62 -4.14 -11.36
CA VAL A 86 -5.32 -4.55 -12.73
C VAL A 86 -6.40 -3.99 -13.67
N CYS A 87 -6.13 -2.81 -14.23
CA CYS A 87 -7.04 -2.16 -15.17
C CYS A 87 -6.28 -1.25 -16.14
N GLU A 88 -6.97 -0.75 -17.16
CA GLU A 88 -6.39 0.14 -18.17
C GLU A 88 -5.86 1.45 -17.56
N TRP A 89 -6.52 1.98 -16.52
CA TRP A 89 -6.05 3.17 -15.82
C TRP A 89 -4.65 2.94 -15.24
N SER A 90 -4.41 1.81 -14.57
CA SER A 90 -3.11 1.50 -13.96
C SER A 90 -2.00 1.37 -15.02
N VAL A 91 -2.32 0.79 -16.19
CA VAL A 91 -1.38 0.70 -17.33
C VAL A 91 -1.00 2.09 -17.83
N LYS A 92 -1.97 3.01 -17.97
CA LYS A 92 -1.72 4.39 -18.39
C LYS A 92 -0.95 5.17 -17.32
N PHE A 93 -1.35 5.06 -16.07
CA PHE A 93 -0.69 5.70 -14.94
C PHE A 93 0.79 5.32 -14.85
N LEU A 94 1.13 4.02 -14.90
CA LEU A 94 2.53 3.59 -14.86
C LEU A 94 3.32 3.99 -16.12
N SER A 95 2.68 4.04 -17.30
CA SER A 95 3.31 4.58 -18.52
C SER A 95 3.68 6.05 -18.37
N ASP A 96 2.78 6.85 -17.80
CA ASP A 96 3.02 8.26 -17.50
C ASP A 96 4.16 8.42 -16.48
N VAL A 97 4.20 7.59 -15.44
CA VAL A 97 5.27 7.62 -14.43
C VAL A 97 6.62 7.30 -15.06
N ILE A 98 6.74 6.20 -15.82
CA ILE A 98 7.99 5.78 -16.45
C ILE A 98 8.52 6.85 -17.40
N SER A 99 7.62 7.46 -18.20
CA SER A 99 7.98 8.47 -19.19
C SER A 99 8.15 9.87 -18.61
N PHE A 100 7.79 10.10 -17.34
CA PHE A 100 7.79 11.41 -16.70
C PHE A 100 9.14 12.13 -16.84
N ARG A 101 10.25 11.41 -16.59
CA ARG A 101 11.60 12.00 -16.66
C ARG A 101 12.00 12.44 -18.06
N ASP A 102 11.44 11.82 -19.10
CA ASP A 102 11.76 12.12 -20.49
C ASP A 102 10.93 13.33 -20.98
N PHE A 103 9.67 13.43 -20.54
CA PHE A 103 8.78 14.54 -20.91
C PHE A 103 8.89 15.77 -20.01
N LYS A 104 9.32 15.60 -18.76
CA LYS A 104 9.49 16.68 -17.76
C LYS A 104 10.91 16.66 -17.15
N PRO A 105 11.99 16.74 -17.98
CA PRO A 105 13.37 16.55 -17.52
C PRO A 105 13.88 17.64 -16.56
N HIS A 106 13.20 18.80 -16.51
CA HIS A 106 13.57 19.92 -15.67
C HIS A 106 12.91 19.90 -14.29
N VAL A 107 12.00 18.95 -14.03
CA VAL A 107 11.35 18.82 -12.74
C VAL A 107 12.26 18.09 -11.77
N HIS A 108 12.51 18.70 -10.61
CA HIS A 108 13.29 18.06 -9.55
C HIS A 108 12.48 16.93 -8.90
N LEU A 109 13.06 15.73 -8.87
CA LEU A 109 12.46 14.53 -8.29
C LEU A 109 13.21 14.15 -7.02
N ALA A 110 12.82 14.74 -5.88
CA ALA A 110 13.45 14.49 -4.58
C ALA A 110 13.52 13.00 -4.23
N PHE A 111 12.47 12.25 -4.59
CA PHE A 111 12.35 10.80 -4.39
C PHE A 111 12.11 10.07 -5.72
N SER A 112 12.86 10.41 -6.79
CA SER A 112 12.81 9.71 -8.08
C SER A 112 11.38 9.40 -8.58
N GLU A 113 11.01 8.14 -8.72
CA GLU A 113 9.71 7.69 -9.22
C GLU A 113 8.57 7.96 -8.26
N GLN A 114 8.82 8.04 -6.95
CA GLN A 114 7.81 8.40 -5.95
C GLN A 114 7.32 9.83 -6.16
N THR A 115 8.25 10.77 -6.36
CA THR A 115 7.89 12.16 -6.67
C THR A 115 7.17 12.26 -8.02
N ALA A 116 7.56 11.46 -9.02
CA ALA A 116 6.84 11.43 -10.30
C ALA A 116 5.41 10.89 -10.14
N MET A 117 5.22 9.82 -9.36
CA MET A 117 3.89 9.29 -9.02
C MET A 117 3.04 10.36 -8.33
N GLU A 118 3.59 11.04 -7.33
CA GLU A 118 2.90 12.09 -6.58
C GLU A 118 2.40 13.22 -7.50
N LEU A 119 3.29 13.72 -8.37
CA LEU A 119 2.93 14.79 -9.31
C LEU A 119 1.88 14.37 -10.33
N ILE A 120 1.92 13.12 -10.81
CA ILE A 120 0.91 12.60 -11.75
C ILE A 120 -0.43 12.38 -11.03
N LEU A 121 -0.43 11.90 -9.79
CA LEU A 121 -1.65 11.69 -9.00
C LEU A 121 -2.36 13.00 -8.64
N GLN A 122 -1.64 14.13 -8.64
CA GLN A 122 -2.22 15.46 -8.47
C GLN A 122 -2.92 16.00 -9.72
N GLU A 123 -2.79 15.37 -10.89
CA GLU A 123 -3.52 15.75 -12.10
C GLU A 123 -5.01 15.38 -11.97
N GLU A 124 -5.93 16.26 -12.38
CA GLU A 124 -7.39 16.07 -12.22
C GLU A 124 -7.90 14.72 -12.75
N ARG A 125 -7.33 14.25 -13.86
CA ARG A 125 -7.68 12.95 -14.46
C ARG A 125 -7.39 11.74 -13.55
N ASN A 126 -6.50 11.89 -12.57
CA ASN A 126 -6.05 10.79 -11.70
C ASN A 126 -6.64 10.87 -10.29
N LYS A 127 -7.01 12.07 -9.82
CA LYS A 127 -7.52 12.27 -8.44
C LYS A 127 -8.70 11.37 -8.07
N LYS A 128 -9.58 11.06 -9.02
CA LYS A 128 -10.75 10.20 -8.76
C LYS A 128 -10.41 8.72 -8.55
N HIS A 129 -9.23 8.29 -9.00
CA HIS A 129 -8.81 6.88 -9.03
C HIS A 129 -7.91 6.45 -7.87
N VAL A 130 -7.52 7.37 -7.00
CA VAL A 130 -6.64 7.11 -5.85
C VAL A 130 -7.37 7.30 -4.54
N ALA A 131 -7.16 6.40 -3.60
CA ALA A 131 -7.53 6.53 -2.21
C ALA A 131 -6.26 6.64 -1.36
N TYR A 132 -6.12 7.73 -0.62
CA TYR A 132 -5.05 7.92 0.34
C TYR A 132 -5.48 7.32 1.68
N VAL A 133 -5.01 6.12 1.97
CA VAL A 133 -5.38 5.39 3.18
C VAL A 133 -4.44 5.76 4.34
N PRO A 134 -4.87 5.60 5.61
CA PRO A 134 -4.01 5.85 6.75
C PRO A 134 -2.71 5.05 6.67
N GLN A 135 -1.58 5.72 6.91
CA GLN A 135 -0.23 5.11 6.83
C GLN A 135 -0.14 3.78 7.58
N HIS A 136 -0.76 3.72 8.76
CA HIS A 136 -0.62 2.60 9.67
C HIS A 136 -1.34 1.32 9.23
N TRP A 137 -2.09 1.37 8.13
CA TRP A 137 -2.70 0.16 7.56
C TRP A 137 -1.65 -0.72 6.88
N ILE A 138 -0.75 -0.12 6.09
CA ILE A 138 0.14 -0.86 5.18
C ILE A 138 1.58 -0.32 5.15
N ASN A 139 1.91 0.76 5.84
CA ASN A 139 3.21 1.43 5.65
C ASN A 139 3.78 2.03 6.95
N ASN A 140 3.65 1.28 8.06
CA ASN A 140 4.16 1.72 9.36
C ASN A 140 5.68 1.81 9.37
N TYR A 141 6.21 2.74 10.16
CA TYR A 141 7.63 2.74 10.51
C TYR A 141 7.91 1.96 11.79
N ARG A 142 9.14 1.47 11.89
CA ARG A 142 9.72 0.95 13.13
C ARG A 142 9.80 2.07 14.18
N LEU A 143 9.49 1.73 15.43
CA LEU A 143 9.74 2.63 16.58
C LEU A 143 10.96 2.20 17.41
N ASP A 144 11.21 0.89 17.52
CA ASP A 144 12.22 0.31 18.39
C ASP A 144 12.68 -1.07 17.90
N THR A 145 13.41 -1.81 18.73
CA THR A 145 13.91 -3.16 18.41
C THR A 145 12.78 -4.19 18.28
N ALA A 146 13.05 -5.28 17.57
CA ALA A 146 12.09 -6.40 17.45
C ALA A 146 11.68 -6.96 18.81
N GLU A 147 12.64 -7.08 19.74
CA GLU A 147 12.39 -7.53 21.12
C GLU A 147 11.39 -6.60 21.84
N ASN A 148 11.60 -5.28 21.75
CA ASN A 148 10.69 -4.32 22.36
C ASN A 148 9.31 -4.36 21.70
N PHE A 149 9.24 -4.49 20.37
CA PHE A 149 7.98 -4.65 19.64
C PHE A 149 7.20 -5.88 20.15
N VAL A 150 7.86 -7.03 20.26
CA VAL A 150 7.25 -8.30 20.68
C VAL A 150 6.71 -8.21 22.12
N HIS A 151 7.50 -7.66 23.04
CA HIS A 151 7.19 -7.66 24.47
C HIS A 151 6.35 -6.46 24.92
N ARG A 152 6.06 -5.51 24.03
CA ARG A 152 5.23 -4.33 24.32
C ARG A 152 3.84 -4.73 24.82
N GLN A 153 3.44 -4.14 25.94
CA GLN A 153 2.17 -4.41 26.62
C GLN A 153 1.07 -3.39 26.30
N ASP A 154 1.45 -2.15 25.99
CA ASP A 154 0.51 -1.10 25.64
C ASP A 154 1.04 -0.18 24.52
N ALA A 155 0.14 0.65 23.98
CA ALA A 155 0.46 1.60 22.92
C ALA A 155 0.44 3.06 23.37
N ASN A 156 0.55 3.32 24.68
CA ASN A 156 0.45 4.67 25.23
C ASN A 156 1.64 5.53 24.77
N GLY A 157 1.35 6.74 24.32
CA GLY A 157 2.36 7.68 23.83
C GLY A 157 3.03 7.31 22.51
N MET A 158 2.62 6.22 21.85
CA MET A 158 3.15 5.85 20.53
C MET A 158 2.58 6.76 19.45
N ALA A 159 3.46 7.25 18.58
CA ALA A 159 3.04 7.92 17.36
C ALA A 159 2.13 7.01 16.51
N TYR A 160 1.13 7.59 15.85
CA TYR A 160 0.13 6.80 15.11
C TYR A 160 0.75 5.96 13.98
N TRP A 161 1.82 6.44 13.35
CA TRP A 161 2.53 5.78 12.24
C TRP A 161 3.46 4.65 12.69
N GLY A 162 3.68 4.51 14.00
CA GLY A 162 4.58 3.51 14.56
C GLY A 162 3.94 2.14 14.64
N ALA A 163 4.64 1.15 14.11
CA ALA A 163 4.21 -0.24 14.06
C ALA A 163 3.97 -0.79 15.48
N ARG A 164 2.89 -1.55 15.63
CA ARG A 164 2.54 -2.29 16.86
C ARG A 164 1.88 -3.63 16.54
N ARG A 165 1.83 -4.54 17.51
CA ARG A 165 1.19 -5.85 17.36
C ARG A 165 -0.26 -5.70 16.88
N GLY A 166 -0.60 -6.36 15.77
CA GLY A 166 -1.89 -6.24 15.07
C GLY A 166 -1.88 -5.28 13.85
N ASP A 167 -0.79 -4.52 13.65
CA ASP A 167 -0.54 -3.86 12.37
C ASP A 167 -0.07 -4.89 11.33
N PHE A 168 -0.39 -4.64 10.06
CA PHE A 168 -0.11 -5.60 9.00
C PHE A 168 1.38 -5.73 8.68
N MET A 169 2.11 -4.62 8.63
CA MET A 169 3.52 -4.63 8.24
C MET A 169 4.30 -3.40 8.72
N VAL A 170 5.62 -3.52 8.69
CA VAL A 170 6.61 -2.47 8.93
C VAL A 170 7.46 -2.25 7.68
N HIS A 171 7.83 -0.99 7.43
CA HIS A 171 8.68 -0.55 6.34
C HIS A 171 9.89 0.20 6.91
N PHE A 172 11.10 -0.21 6.53
CA PHE A 172 12.37 0.38 6.95
C PHE A 172 12.86 1.47 5.99
N ALA A 173 11.93 2.23 5.41
CA ALA A 173 12.24 3.33 4.52
C ALA A 173 13.14 4.36 5.22
N GLY A 174 14.19 4.80 4.52
CA GLY A 174 15.16 5.75 5.07
C GLY A 174 16.12 5.21 6.12
N SER A 175 16.04 3.93 6.52
CA SER A 175 17.02 3.34 7.43
C SER A 175 18.40 3.20 6.78
N ASP A 176 19.45 3.54 7.54
CA ASP A 176 20.85 3.32 7.16
C ASP A 176 21.25 1.84 7.24
N ASN A 177 20.53 1.02 8.01
CA ASN A 177 20.80 -0.41 8.22
C ASN A 177 19.61 -1.30 7.84
N LYS A 178 18.99 -1.05 6.69
CA LYS A 178 17.83 -1.82 6.19
C LYS A 178 18.00 -3.33 6.27
N MET A 179 19.17 -3.86 5.90
CA MET A 179 19.41 -5.30 5.92
C MET A 179 19.41 -5.84 7.35
N GLY A 180 20.05 -5.14 8.29
CA GLY A 180 20.01 -5.51 9.70
C GLY A 180 18.62 -5.42 10.28
N ASP A 181 17.86 -4.36 9.97
CA ASP A 181 16.50 -4.17 10.46
C ASP A 181 15.54 -5.24 9.95
N VAL A 182 15.60 -5.58 8.66
CA VAL A 182 14.80 -6.66 8.07
C VAL A 182 15.15 -8.00 8.72
N LEU A 183 16.45 -8.27 8.94
CA LEU A 183 16.87 -9.51 9.60
C LEU A 183 16.38 -9.56 11.05
N GLU A 184 16.49 -8.46 11.78
CA GLU A 184 16.01 -8.32 13.17
C GLU A 184 14.51 -8.59 13.27
N TYR A 185 13.71 -8.08 12.32
CA TYR A 185 12.25 -8.23 12.32
C TYR A 185 11.74 -9.49 11.63
N SER A 186 12.57 -10.24 10.90
CA SER A 186 12.11 -11.35 10.04
C SER A 186 11.35 -12.45 10.77
N GLY A 187 11.66 -12.70 12.05
CA GLY A 187 10.96 -13.69 12.89
C GLY A 187 9.77 -13.12 13.69
N VAL A 188 9.57 -11.80 13.69
CA VAL A 188 8.58 -11.15 14.57
C VAL A 188 7.17 -11.62 14.27
N GLY A 189 6.80 -11.74 12.99
CA GLY A 189 5.47 -12.19 12.59
C GLY A 189 5.14 -13.59 13.11
N GLU A 190 6.12 -14.50 13.11
CA GLU A 190 5.96 -15.86 13.67
C GLU A 190 5.85 -15.82 15.20
N GLU A 191 6.67 -15.02 15.86
CA GLU A 191 6.70 -14.92 17.32
C GLU A 191 5.40 -14.34 17.90
N VAL A 192 4.79 -13.37 17.22
CA VAL A 192 3.53 -12.75 17.66
C VAL A 192 2.29 -13.47 17.15
N PHE A 193 2.42 -14.44 16.24
CA PHE A 193 1.30 -15.09 15.54
C PHE A 193 0.22 -15.63 16.49
N ASN A 194 0.61 -16.50 17.42
CA ASN A 194 -0.33 -17.10 18.38
C ASN A 194 -0.98 -16.03 19.28
N ARG A 195 -0.22 -14.99 19.66
CA ARG A 195 -0.72 -13.89 20.49
C ARG A 195 -1.80 -13.10 19.75
N ILE A 196 -1.60 -12.82 18.45
CA ILE A 196 -2.60 -12.14 17.63
C ILE A 196 -3.87 -13.01 17.50
N GLN A 197 -3.72 -14.31 17.27
CA GLN A 197 -4.87 -15.24 17.21
C GLN A 197 -5.67 -15.31 18.52
N GLU A 198 -4.99 -15.20 19.66
CA GLU A 198 -5.59 -15.13 21.00
C GLU A 198 -6.22 -13.75 21.31
N GLY A 199 -6.17 -12.80 20.37
CA GLY A 199 -6.73 -11.45 20.52
C GLY A 199 -5.82 -10.48 21.26
N ASN A 200 -4.57 -10.85 21.54
CA ASN A 200 -3.59 -9.95 22.12
C ASN A 200 -3.01 -9.03 21.04
N VAL A 201 -3.77 -7.99 20.71
CA VAL A 201 -3.41 -6.95 19.73
C VAL A 201 -3.32 -5.58 20.41
N LEU A 202 -2.41 -4.74 19.92
CA LEU A 202 -2.27 -3.33 20.32
C LEU A 202 -2.95 -2.36 19.34
N ARG A 203 -3.32 -2.85 18.16
CA ARG A 203 -4.21 -2.18 17.21
C ARG A 203 -5.00 -3.20 16.41
N ASN A 204 -6.26 -2.90 16.17
CA ASN A 204 -7.08 -3.60 15.18
C ASN A 204 -7.79 -2.56 14.30
N VAL A 205 -7.37 -2.43 13.05
CA VAL A 205 -7.93 -1.45 12.11
C VAL A 205 -9.16 -1.95 11.35
N SER A 206 -9.72 -3.13 11.64
CA SER A 206 -10.85 -3.65 10.84
C SER A 206 -12.05 -2.70 10.84
N VAL A 207 -12.42 -2.18 12.01
CA VAL A 207 -13.52 -1.20 12.13
C VAL A 207 -13.13 0.13 11.48
N ASP A 208 -11.88 0.57 11.65
CA ASP A 208 -11.38 1.81 11.04
C ASP A 208 -11.44 1.75 9.50
N VAL A 209 -11.15 0.57 8.92
CA VAL A 209 -11.22 0.34 7.48
C VAL A 209 -12.66 0.44 6.99
N GLU A 210 -13.60 -0.21 7.67
CA GLU A 210 -15.03 -0.14 7.32
C GLU A 210 -15.54 1.31 7.37
N GLN A 211 -15.30 2.01 8.48
CA GLN A 211 -15.75 3.39 8.68
C GLN A 211 -15.12 4.37 7.67
N PHE A 212 -13.84 4.17 7.32
CA PHE A 212 -13.17 4.97 6.30
C PHE A 212 -13.91 4.86 4.96
N TRP A 213 -14.25 3.64 4.52
CA TRP A 213 -14.89 3.43 3.22
C TRP A 213 -16.35 3.89 3.19
N GLU A 214 -17.06 3.81 4.31
CA GLU A 214 -18.41 4.38 4.45
C GLU A 214 -18.39 5.90 4.23
N THR A 215 -17.46 6.60 4.89
CA THR A 215 -17.30 8.05 4.77
C THR A 215 -16.82 8.44 3.37
N TYR A 216 -15.83 7.71 2.84
CA TYR A 216 -15.25 7.96 1.52
C TYR A 216 -16.29 7.87 0.39
N THR A 217 -17.25 6.93 0.51
CA THR A 217 -18.32 6.76 -0.48
C THR A 217 -19.33 7.92 -0.42
N GLN A 218 -19.65 8.42 0.78
CA GLN A 218 -20.58 9.54 0.97
C GLN A 218 -20.03 10.87 0.44
N GLU A 219 -18.72 11.11 0.56
CA GLU A 219 -18.10 12.34 0.05
C GLU A 219 -18.01 12.37 -1.49
N LYS A 220 -18.13 11.22 -2.14
CA LYS A 220 -18.00 11.06 -3.60
C LYS A 220 -19.35 10.86 -4.33
N SER A 221 -20.44 10.66 -3.60
CA SER A 221 -21.82 10.58 -4.12
C SER A 221 -22.46 11.96 -4.27
#